data_AF-A0A1Z8KZR8-F1
#
_entry.id   AF-A0A1Z8KZR8-F1
#
_cell.length_a   1.000
_cell.length_b   1.000
_cell.length_c   1.000
_cell.angle_alpha   90.00
_cell.angle_beta   90.00
_cell.angle_gamma   90.00
#
_symmetry.space_group_name_H-M   'P 1'
#
loop_
_entity.id
_entity.type
_entity.pdbx_description
1 polymer ?
#
loop_
_entity_poly.entity_id
_entity_poly.type
_entity_poly.pdbx_seq_one_letter_code
_entity_poly.pdbx_strand_id
1 'polypeptide(L)'
;MRSPDDDRQSVLSVAAFQALLDKGLPQMVELQAVVDDMRFGYCQMRLPANERFVRPGGTVSGPTMFALADASLWGAVLSAIGPVELAVTTNLNLNFLRKPELARDLVAETRLIKLGKRLAYGESFLYSDGLDEPVAHATGTYSIPPAETSAAK
;
A
#
# COMPACT_ATOMS: atom_id res chain seq x y z
N MET A 1 -14.01 -1.51 -15.10
CA MET A 1 -13.50 -2.31 -16.24
C MET A 1 -12.09 -2.74 -15.85
N ARG A 2 -11.79 -4.04 -15.83
CA ARG A 2 -10.43 -4.53 -15.53
C ARG A 2 -9.46 -4.02 -16.60
N SER A 3 -8.29 -3.54 -16.18
CA SER A 3 -7.22 -3.13 -17.11
C SER A 3 -6.56 -4.38 -17.72
N PRO A 4 -6.06 -4.35 -18.97
CA PRO A 4 -5.25 -5.44 -19.53
C PRO A 4 -4.02 -5.80 -18.68
N ASP A 5 -3.55 -4.86 -17.84
CA ASP A 5 -2.42 -5.06 -16.92
C ASP A 5 -2.82 -5.77 -15.60
N ASP A 6 -4.11 -5.98 -15.32
CA ASP A 6 -4.58 -6.53 -14.03
C ASP A 6 -4.08 -7.96 -13.76
N ASP A 7 -3.70 -8.72 -14.81
CA ASP A 7 -3.17 -10.09 -14.70
C ASP A 7 -1.65 -10.15 -14.92
N ARG A 8 -1.00 -9.01 -15.19
CA ARG A 8 0.46 -8.99 -15.39
C ARG A 8 1.14 -9.24 -14.06
N GLN A 9 2.10 -10.17 -14.06
CA GLN A 9 2.83 -10.53 -12.86
C GLN A 9 3.69 -9.37 -12.35
N SER A 10 3.74 -9.22 -11.02
CA SER A 10 4.63 -8.25 -10.39
C SER A 10 6.10 -8.57 -10.68
N VAL A 11 6.92 -7.53 -10.83
CA VAL A 11 8.39 -7.66 -10.92
C VAL A 11 9.06 -7.81 -9.56
N LEU A 12 8.31 -7.68 -8.46
CA LEU A 12 8.75 -7.89 -7.09
C LEU A 12 7.82 -8.90 -6.40
N SER A 13 8.38 -9.94 -5.79
CA SER A 13 7.56 -10.94 -5.09
C SER A 13 6.98 -10.39 -3.78
N VAL A 14 5.85 -10.94 -3.33
CA VAL A 14 5.25 -10.69 -2.01
C VAL A 14 6.28 -10.83 -0.89
N ALA A 15 7.05 -11.92 -0.87
CA ALA A 15 8.07 -12.16 0.15
C ALA A 15 9.19 -11.12 0.14
N ALA A 16 9.62 -10.68 -1.05
CA ALA A 16 10.63 -9.64 -1.18
C ALA A 16 10.11 -8.28 -0.70
N PHE A 17 8.86 -7.93 -1.01
CA PHE A 17 8.26 -6.69 -0.54
C PHE A 17 8.02 -6.71 0.98
N GLN A 18 7.53 -7.83 1.53
CA GLN A 18 7.40 -7.99 2.98
C GLN A 18 8.76 -7.77 3.68
N ALA A 19 9.85 -8.32 3.15
CA ALA A 19 11.18 -8.09 3.71
C ALA A 19 11.64 -6.61 3.65
N LEU A 20 11.22 -5.86 2.62
CA LEU A 20 11.46 -4.41 2.56
C LEU A 20 10.66 -3.65 3.60
N LEU A 21 9.40 -4.03 3.86
CA LEU A 21 8.61 -3.45 4.94
C LEU A 21 9.27 -3.70 6.29
N ASP A 22 9.67 -4.94 6.56
CA ASP A 22 10.25 -5.36 7.84
C ASP A 22 11.56 -4.62 8.15
N LYS A 23 12.35 -4.33 7.13
CA LYS A 23 13.61 -3.59 7.24
C LYS A 23 13.41 -2.07 7.23
N GLY A 24 12.51 -1.57 6.40
CA GLY A 24 12.42 -0.15 6.03
C GLY A 24 11.35 0.64 6.79
N LEU A 25 10.32 -0.02 7.33
CA LEU A 25 9.17 0.63 7.96
C LEU A 25 8.84 -0.05 9.32
N PRO A 26 9.54 0.30 10.41
CA PRO A 26 9.31 -0.30 11.74
C PRO A 26 7.85 -0.25 12.21
N GLN A 27 7.13 0.81 11.84
CA GLN A 27 5.70 0.96 12.14
C GLN A 27 4.82 -0.14 11.50
N MET A 28 5.22 -0.69 10.35
CA MET A 28 4.49 -1.79 9.72
C MET A 28 4.71 -3.11 10.45
N VAL A 29 5.91 -3.31 10.99
CA VAL A 29 6.23 -4.46 11.86
C VAL A 29 5.43 -4.38 13.16
N GLU A 30 5.40 -3.20 13.79
CA GLU A 30 4.59 -2.97 15.00
C GLU A 30 3.12 -3.26 14.75
N LEU A 31 2.57 -2.80 13.62
CA LEU A 31 1.18 -3.05 13.22
C LEU A 31 0.94 -4.47 12.69
N GLN A 32 1.97 -5.31 12.61
CA GLN A 32 1.90 -6.68 12.09
C GLN A 32 1.32 -6.74 10.66
N ALA A 33 1.67 -5.76 9.82
CA ALA A 33 1.17 -5.66 8.46
C ALA A 33 1.61 -6.85 7.61
N VAL A 34 0.68 -7.39 6.83
CA VAL A 34 0.89 -8.53 5.93
C VAL A 34 0.62 -8.10 4.49
N VAL A 35 1.45 -8.57 3.56
CA VAL A 35 1.21 -8.44 2.12
C VAL A 35 0.48 -9.70 1.63
N ASP A 36 -0.75 -9.54 1.16
CA ASP A 36 -1.62 -10.65 0.73
C ASP A 36 -1.40 -11.01 -0.75
N ASP A 37 -1.31 -10.00 -1.62
CA ASP A 37 -1.16 -10.17 -3.07
C ASP A 37 -0.36 -9.03 -3.71
N MET A 38 0.36 -9.34 -4.79
CA MET A 38 1.04 -8.35 -5.63
C MET A 38 0.96 -8.76 -7.11
N ARG A 39 0.52 -7.80 -7.92
CA ARG A 39 0.47 -7.89 -9.38
C ARG A 39 1.09 -6.61 -9.95
N PHE A 40 1.34 -6.53 -11.24
CA PHE A 40 1.94 -5.33 -11.83
C PHE A 40 1.05 -4.10 -11.59
N GLY A 41 1.57 -3.12 -10.84
CA GLY A 41 0.83 -1.92 -10.49
C GLY A 41 -0.27 -2.15 -9.45
N TYR A 42 -0.27 -3.29 -8.74
CA TYR A 42 -1.27 -3.62 -7.72
C TYR A 42 -0.61 -4.21 -6.47
N CYS A 43 -1.17 -3.87 -5.31
CA CYS A 43 -0.78 -4.44 -4.03
C CYS A 43 -2.01 -4.57 -3.13
N GLN A 44 -2.14 -5.71 -2.47
CA GLN A 44 -3.08 -5.90 -1.38
C GLN A 44 -2.30 -6.08 -0.07
N MET A 45 -2.64 -5.26 0.92
CA MET A 45 -2.06 -5.36 2.26
C MET A 45 -3.15 -5.43 3.32
N ARG A 46 -2.81 -6.02 4.46
CA ARG A 46 -3.71 -6.31 5.57
C ARG A 46 -3.08 -5.90 6.88
N LEU A 47 -3.86 -5.23 7.73
CA LEU A 47 -3.60 -5.13 9.16
C LEU A 47 -4.50 -6.11 9.89
N PRO A 48 -3.95 -7.12 10.58
CA PRO A 48 -4.73 -8.02 11.41
C PRO A 48 -5.54 -7.27 12.46
N ALA A 49 -6.76 -7.72 12.71
CA ALA A 49 -7.57 -7.26 13.82
C ALA A 49 -6.80 -7.51 15.13
N ASN A 50 -6.40 -6.44 15.80
CA ASN A 50 -5.66 -6.54 17.03
C ASN A 50 -6.14 -5.48 18.02
N GLU A 51 -6.67 -5.94 19.16
CA GLU A 51 -7.18 -5.10 20.23
C GLU A 51 -6.12 -4.12 20.76
N ARG A 52 -4.83 -4.42 20.60
CA ARG A 52 -3.71 -3.58 21.05
C ARG A 52 -3.59 -2.26 20.28
N PHE A 53 -4.15 -2.16 19.07
CA PHE A 53 -4.10 -0.94 18.26
C PHE A 53 -5.43 -0.16 18.26
N VAL A 54 -6.37 -0.57 19.12
CA VAL A 54 -7.67 0.08 19.28
C VAL A 54 -7.51 1.35 20.10
N ARG A 55 -7.93 2.50 19.53
CA ARG A 55 -7.95 3.79 20.25
C ARG A 55 -9.20 3.92 21.14
N PRO A 56 -9.17 4.79 22.17
CA PRO A 56 -10.38 5.19 22.90
C PRO A 56 -11.50 5.57 21.92
N GLY A 57 -12.69 4.98 22.06
CA GLY A 57 -13.80 5.10 21.10
C GLY A 57 -13.97 3.90 20.14
N GLY A 58 -13.11 2.89 20.27
CA GLY A 58 -13.31 1.60 19.61
C GLY A 58 -13.21 1.69 18.09
N THR A 59 -12.11 2.23 17.57
CA THR A 59 -11.86 2.32 16.12
C THR A 59 -10.37 2.24 15.78
N VAL A 60 -10.07 1.76 14.57
CA VAL A 60 -8.76 1.95 13.95
C VAL A 60 -8.57 3.44 13.68
N SER A 61 -7.35 3.91 13.86
CA SER A 61 -7.06 5.33 13.78
C SER A 61 -6.81 5.83 12.37
N GLY A 62 -7.10 7.12 12.14
CA GLY A 62 -6.75 7.80 10.88
C GLY A 62 -5.28 7.62 10.47
N PRO A 63 -4.30 7.85 11.38
CA PRO A 63 -2.89 7.61 11.08
C PRO A 63 -2.55 6.15 10.74
N THR A 64 -3.23 5.18 11.36
CA THR A 64 -3.04 3.74 11.04
C THR A 64 -3.54 3.44 9.63
N MET A 65 -4.73 3.93 9.26
CA MET A 65 -5.27 3.81 7.90
C MET A 65 -4.36 4.50 6.87
N PHE A 66 -3.83 5.68 7.21
CA PHE A 66 -2.89 6.41 6.36
C PHE A 66 -1.61 5.60 6.13
N ALA A 67 -1.03 5.03 7.19
CA ALA A 67 0.19 4.23 7.09
C ALA A 67 -0.01 2.96 6.24
N LEU A 68 -1.15 2.28 6.38
CA LEU A 68 -1.50 1.13 5.55
C LEU A 68 -1.66 1.53 4.06
N ALA A 69 -2.36 2.64 3.80
CA ALA A 69 -2.57 3.14 2.44
C ALA A 69 -1.25 3.53 1.77
N ASP A 70 -0.37 4.24 2.49
CA ASP A 70 0.96 4.64 2.00
C ASP A 70 1.85 3.43 1.70
N ALA A 71 1.93 2.47 2.62
CA ALA A 71 2.71 1.24 2.41
C ALA A 71 2.18 0.42 1.22
N SER A 72 0.85 0.30 1.09
CA SER A 72 0.23 -0.43 -0.01
C SER A 72 0.45 0.26 -1.37
N LEU A 73 0.40 1.60 -1.42
CA LEU A 73 0.73 2.38 -2.61
C LEU A 73 2.20 2.24 -2.99
N TRP A 74 3.12 2.29 -2.02
CA TRP A 74 4.52 2.00 -2.26
C TRP A 74 4.70 0.59 -2.84
N GLY A 75 4.02 -0.41 -2.27
CA GLY A 75 3.99 -1.77 -2.81
C GLY A 75 3.50 -1.84 -4.25
N ALA A 76 2.41 -1.15 -4.59
CA ALA A 76 1.90 -1.09 -5.95
C ALA A 76 2.90 -0.41 -6.91
N VAL A 77 3.65 0.59 -6.46
CA VAL A 77 4.75 1.19 -7.25
C VAL A 77 5.88 0.18 -7.47
N LEU A 78 6.41 -0.41 -6.40
CA LEU A 78 7.54 -1.35 -6.48
C LEU A 78 7.16 -2.63 -7.23
N SER A 79 5.89 -3.02 -7.20
CA SER A 79 5.36 -4.15 -7.97
C SER A 79 5.58 -3.99 -9.48
N ALA A 80 5.74 -2.75 -9.96
CA ALA A 80 5.90 -2.41 -11.37
C ALA A 80 7.34 -2.04 -11.75
N ILE A 81 8.13 -1.50 -10.81
CA ILE A 81 9.48 -0.98 -11.09
C ILE A 81 10.62 -1.72 -10.40
N GLY A 82 10.32 -2.73 -9.57
CA GLY A 82 11.31 -3.47 -8.80
C GLY A 82 11.65 -2.79 -7.46
N PRO A 83 12.70 -3.23 -6.76
CA PRO A 83 13.04 -2.79 -5.40
C PRO A 83 13.73 -1.41 -5.38
N VAL A 84 13.11 -0.41 -6.00
CA VAL A 84 13.58 0.99 -5.97
C VAL A 84 13.13 1.63 -4.67
N GLU A 85 13.85 1.36 -3.57
CA GLU A 85 13.50 1.82 -2.22
C GLU A 85 13.34 3.34 -2.12
N LEU A 86 14.04 4.10 -2.99
CA LEU A 86 13.98 5.56 -3.05
C LEU A 86 12.77 6.12 -3.82
N ALA A 87 11.76 5.29 -4.11
CA ALA A 87 10.44 5.77 -4.52
C ALA A 87 9.73 6.39 -3.31
N VAL A 88 9.61 7.73 -3.29
CA VAL A 88 9.14 8.48 -2.11
C VAL A 88 7.79 9.14 -2.34
N THR A 89 6.95 9.13 -1.31
CA THR A 89 5.64 9.79 -1.32
C THR A 89 5.82 11.30 -1.43
N THR A 90 5.24 11.92 -2.46
CA THR A 90 5.21 13.38 -2.63
C THR A 90 3.88 13.99 -2.23
N ASN A 91 2.81 13.21 -2.34
CA ASN A 91 1.48 13.59 -1.91
C ASN A 91 0.69 12.35 -1.53
N LEU A 92 -0.08 12.42 -0.46
CA LEU A 92 -1.08 11.43 -0.09
C LEU A 92 -2.31 12.14 0.48
N ASN A 93 -3.47 11.85 -0.08
CA ASN A 93 -4.77 12.29 0.42
C ASN A 93 -5.56 11.06 0.88
N LEU A 94 -6.26 11.17 2.01
CA LEU A 94 -7.11 10.11 2.56
C LEU A 94 -8.46 10.70 2.96
N ASN A 95 -9.54 10.11 2.45
CA ASN A 95 -10.91 10.45 2.79
C ASN A 95 -11.50 9.33 3.66
N PHE A 96 -12.03 9.68 4.82
CA PHE A 96 -12.72 8.74 5.71
C PHE A 96 -14.20 8.69 5.34
N LEU A 97 -14.66 7.49 4.99
CA LEU A 97 -16.01 7.27 4.47
C LEU A 97 -16.91 6.63 5.51
N ARG A 98 -16.37 5.66 6.28
CA ARG A 98 -17.10 4.91 7.31
C ARG A 98 -16.17 4.54 8.47
N LYS A 99 -16.77 4.13 9.58
CA LYS A 99 -16.04 3.57 10.72
C LYS A 99 -15.62 2.12 10.42
N PRO A 100 -14.35 1.73 10.58
CA PRO A 100 -13.92 0.34 10.46
C PRO A 100 -14.52 -0.56 11.55
N GLU A 101 -14.84 -1.80 11.20
CA GLU A 101 -15.21 -2.85 12.15
C GLU A 101 -13.96 -3.42 12.84
N LEU A 102 -13.87 -3.27 14.16
CA LEU A 102 -12.70 -3.68 14.94
C LEU A 102 -12.44 -5.18 15.02
N ALA A 103 -13.49 -5.99 14.87
CA ALA A 103 -13.39 -7.44 14.91
C ALA A 103 -12.88 -8.03 13.58
N ARG A 104 -12.58 -7.18 12.61
CA ARG A 104 -12.16 -7.55 11.26
C ARG A 104 -10.83 -6.90 10.94
N ASP A 105 -10.06 -7.60 10.11
CA ASP A 105 -8.84 -7.06 9.55
C ASP A 105 -9.16 -5.83 8.70
N LEU A 106 -8.21 -4.90 8.64
CA LEU A 106 -8.29 -3.77 7.74
C LEU A 106 -7.48 -4.10 6.49
N VAL A 107 -8.14 -4.19 5.35
CA VAL A 107 -7.54 -4.55 4.05
C VAL A 107 -7.45 -3.32 3.18
N ALA A 108 -6.27 -3.07 2.61
CA ALA A 108 -6.05 -2.05 1.59
C ALA A 108 -5.84 -2.72 0.23
N GLU A 109 -6.72 -2.41 -0.71
CA GLU A 109 -6.61 -2.80 -2.11
C GLU A 109 -6.16 -1.60 -2.93
N THR A 110 -4.97 -1.72 -3.53
CA THR A 110 -4.30 -0.58 -4.13
C THR A 110 -3.90 -0.84 -5.56
N ARG A 111 -4.14 0.13 -6.43
CA ARG A 111 -3.76 0.07 -7.84
C ARG A 111 -3.14 1.37 -8.32
N LEU A 112 -2.21 1.27 -9.26
CA LEU A 112 -1.72 2.41 -10.01
C LEU A 112 -2.74 2.83 -11.06
N ILE A 113 -2.98 4.14 -11.13
CA ILE A 113 -3.77 4.77 -12.18
C ILE A 113 -2.84 5.21 -13.32
N LYS A 114 -1.61 5.63 -13.00
CA LYS A 114 -0.60 6.05 -13.96
C LYS A 114 0.80 5.76 -13.48
N LEU A 115 1.60 5.09 -14.31
CA LEU A 115 3.03 4.89 -14.10
C LEU A 115 3.83 5.67 -15.15
N GLY A 116 4.55 6.70 -14.71
CA GLY A 116 5.48 7.47 -15.54
C GLY A 116 6.94 7.17 -15.20
N LYS A 117 7.86 7.83 -15.90
CA LYS A 117 9.32 7.68 -15.66
C LYS A 117 9.80 8.25 -14.33
N ARG A 118 9.12 9.28 -13.81
CA ARG A 118 9.52 10.03 -12.60
C ARG A 118 8.42 10.14 -11.55
N LEU A 119 7.18 9.85 -11.93
CA LEU A 119 6.02 9.95 -11.05
C LEU A 119 5.13 8.74 -11.27
N ALA A 120 4.67 8.15 -10.18
CA ALA A 120 3.57 7.20 -10.16
C ALA A 120 2.38 7.84 -9.44
N TYR A 121 1.18 7.60 -9.93
CA TYR A 121 -0.08 8.01 -9.30
C TYR A 121 -0.98 6.78 -9.15
N GLY A 122 -1.58 6.63 -7.98
CA GLY A 122 -2.43 5.49 -7.65
C GLY A 122 -3.49 5.82 -6.62
N GLU A 123 -4.36 4.85 -6.40
CA GLU A 123 -5.42 4.91 -5.41
C GLU A 123 -5.48 3.63 -4.58
N SER A 124 -5.95 3.77 -3.34
CA SER A 124 -6.14 2.67 -2.40
C SER A 124 -7.53 2.77 -1.80
N PHE A 125 -8.31 1.69 -1.87
CA PHE A 125 -9.53 1.55 -1.10
C PHE A 125 -9.26 0.67 0.12
N LEU A 126 -9.71 1.13 1.28
CA LEU A 126 -9.59 0.39 2.53
C LEU A 126 -10.94 -0.17 2.93
N TYR A 127 -10.96 -1.41 3.38
CA TYR A 127 -12.14 -2.18 3.74
C TYR A 127 -11.94 -2.85 5.09
N SER A 128 -13.03 -3.03 5.83
CA SER A 128 -13.05 -4.09 6.85
C SER A 128 -13.26 -5.42 6.15
N ASP A 129 -12.45 -6.42 6.49
CA ASP A 129 -12.38 -7.69 5.77
C ASP A 129 -13.76 -8.36 5.59
N GLY A 130 -14.07 -8.74 4.35
CA GLY A 130 -15.35 -9.33 3.96
C GLY A 130 -16.53 -8.36 3.86
N LEU A 131 -16.30 -7.03 3.90
CA LEU A 131 -17.32 -6.02 3.62
C LEU A 131 -17.05 -5.31 2.28
N ASP A 132 -18.10 -5.07 1.50
CA ASP A 132 -18.01 -4.46 0.16
C ASP A 132 -17.86 -2.93 0.21
N GLU A 133 -18.26 -2.29 1.32
CA GLU A 133 -18.24 -0.84 1.43
C GLU A 133 -16.90 -0.34 1.98
N PRO A 134 -16.20 0.58 1.29
CA PRO A 134 -14.93 1.08 1.78
C PRO A 134 -15.10 1.97 3.02
N VAL A 135 -14.16 1.84 3.94
CA VAL A 135 -14.04 2.65 5.16
C VAL A 135 -13.24 3.92 4.90
N ALA A 136 -12.28 3.85 3.97
CA ALA A 136 -11.51 5.00 3.51
C ALA A 136 -11.08 4.83 2.05
N HIS A 137 -10.81 5.95 1.39
CA HIS A 137 -10.21 5.98 0.05
C HIS A 137 -9.03 6.95 0.05
N ALA A 138 -7.90 6.48 -0.48
CA ALA A 138 -6.67 7.23 -0.58
C ALA A 138 -6.26 7.43 -2.02
N THR A 139 -5.63 8.56 -2.32
CA THR A 139 -4.90 8.76 -3.58
C THR A 139 -3.51 9.28 -3.27
N GLY A 140 -2.49 8.74 -3.92
CA GLY A 140 -1.10 9.09 -3.66
C GLY A 140 -0.28 9.30 -4.93
N THR A 141 0.75 10.12 -4.80
CA THR A 141 1.77 10.34 -5.82
C THR A 141 3.15 10.01 -5.25
N TYR A 142 3.94 9.26 -6.01
CA TYR A 142 5.31 8.87 -5.66
C TYR A 142 6.29 9.42 -6.67
N SER A 143 7.36 10.03 -6.18
CA SER A 143 8.53 10.38 -6.99
C SER A 143 9.41 9.16 -7.16
N ILE A 144 9.69 8.80 -8.40
CA ILE A 144 10.59 7.72 -8.79
C ILE A 144 11.95 8.37 -9.14
N PRO A 145 13.06 7.94 -8.51
CA PRO A 145 14.37 8.46 -8.84
C PRO A 145 14.77 8.09 -10.28
N PRO A 146 15.68 8.85 -10.92
CA PRO A 146 16.26 8.40 -12.18
C PRO A 146 16.89 7.02 -12.01
N ALA A 147 16.73 6.14 -13.00
CA ALA A 147 17.53 4.93 -13.05
C ALA A 147 19.01 5.36 -13.05
N GLU A 148 19.81 4.81 -12.14
CA GLU A 148 21.26 4.97 -12.25
C GLU A 148 21.67 4.39 -13.60
N THR A 149 22.09 5.25 -14.52
CA THR A 149 22.90 4.79 -15.66
C THR A 149 24.10 4.15 -15.01
N SER A 150 24.24 2.83 -15.09
CA SER A 150 25.44 2.12 -14.67
C SER A 150 26.63 2.75 -15.41
N ALA A 151 27.27 3.72 -14.76
CA ALA A 151 28.55 4.24 -15.15
C ALA A 151 29.55 3.32 -14.48
N ALA A 152 30.15 2.45 -15.28
CA ALA A 152 31.31 1.68 -14.90
C ALA A 152 32.30 2.57 -14.13
N LYS A 153 32.64 2.13 -12.91
CA LYS A 153 33.93 2.35 -12.27
C LYS A 153 34.22 1.20 -11.32
#